data_AF-A0A2D9GQQ1-F1
#
_entry.id   AF-A0A2D9GQQ1-F1
#
_cell.length_a   1.000
_cell.length_b   1.000
_cell.length_c   1.000
_cell.angle_alpha   90.00
_cell.angle_beta   90.00
_cell.angle_gamma   90.00
#
_symmetry.space_group_name_H-M   'P 1'
#
loop_
_entity.id
_entity.type
_entity.pdbx_description
1 polymer ?
#
loop_
_entity_poly.entity_id
_entity_poly.type
_entity_poly.pdbx_seq_one_letter_code
_entity_poly.pdbx_strand_id
1 'polypeptide(L)'
;MSSTANIVRPNSASHWYKVGEKKVTSFHTVPYAGKRGANGETRKTTLRDARKVGAFPSVTNVLSILHKEFLEAYKINQAILASLTLPRIDGESEDEFARRIVGDSKEHASSAARLGSSIHEYAAKILTGEDPGSLAFEVVEGRNLLSICEPMVNVINGLTPAKRKTDKEFSEFYVAHNMGFAGTCDALVWLDTGGERVQEMLNAAGYGYTEGKHQLAVVDIKSRGSEAKKAPIYETDLLQLAAYLNAIPQTVGLDMDNWNTSKVPVANLLLNTSPNAGEGGVWSSELVIHHKDDVDKAWEAFTCLHKVWTWMKNYDPLTETTNKQEA
;
A
#
# COMPACT_ATOMS: atom_id res chain seq x y z
N MET A 1 8.54 16.48 38.81
CA MET A 1 8.67 16.70 37.35
C MET A 1 8.76 15.34 36.67
N SER A 2 7.63 14.75 36.29
CA SER A 2 7.59 13.49 35.56
C SER A 2 7.44 13.81 34.07
N SER A 3 8.22 13.15 33.22
CA SER A 3 8.50 13.54 31.84
C SER A 3 7.24 13.86 31.02
N THR A 4 7.22 15.03 30.40
CA THR A 4 6.32 15.47 29.32
C THR A 4 6.54 14.61 28.06
N ALA A 5 6.20 13.33 28.12
CA ALA A 5 6.16 12.48 26.95
C ALA A 5 4.82 12.72 26.24
N ASN A 6 4.85 13.07 24.95
CA ASN A 6 3.64 13.25 24.16
C ASN A 6 2.73 12.01 24.26
N ILE A 7 1.48 12.23 24.69
CA ILE A 7 0.46 11.17 24.80
C ILE A 7 0.19 10.56 23.42
N VAL A 8 0.15 11.42 22.38
CA VAL A 8 0.13 11.00 20.99
C VAL A 8 1.56 10.76 20.51
N ARG A 9 1.88 9.49 20.23
CA ARG A 9 3.16 9.11 19.64
C ARG A 9 3.11 9.18 18.11
N PRO A 10 4.15 9.72 17.44
CA PRO A 10 4.27 9.65 16.00
C PRO A 10 4.31 8.19 15.53
N ASN A 11 3.66 7.88 14.42
CA ASN A 11 3.86 6.60 13.75
C ASN A 11 5.28 6.56 13.16
N SER A 12 6.07 5.57 13.56
CA SER A 12 7.40 5.33 12.99
C SER A 12 7.30 4.53 11.69
N ALA A 13 8.07 4.95 10.68
CA ALA A 13 8.31 4.20 9.44
C ALA A 13 8.76 2.75 9.74
N SER A 14 7.98 1.76 9.31
CA SER A 14 8.19 0.35 9.67
C SER A 14 8.45 -0.59 8.50
N HIS A 15 8.23 -0.16 7.25
CA HIS A 15 8.42 -1.03 6.09
C HIS A 15 9.79 -0.80 5.47
N TRP A 16 10.71 -1.71 5.78
CA TRP A 16 12.07 -1.74 5.24
C TRP A 16 12.29 -3.07 4.52
N TYR A 17 13.26 -3.09 3.60
CA TYR A 17 13.57 -4.28 2.80
C TYR A 17 15.08 -4.50 2.73
N LYS A 18 15.50 -5.77 2.63
CA LYS A 18 16.87 -6.13 2.30
C LYS A 18 16.92 -6.60 0.86
N VAL A 19 17.85 -6.06 0.09
CA VAL A 19 18.12 -6.50 -1.28
C VAL A 19 19.33 -7.43 -1.22
N GLY A 20 19.11 -8.73 -1.49
CA GLY A 20 20.18 -9.72 -1.59
C GLY A 20 20.54 -10.01 -3.04
N GLU A 21 21.49 -10.93 -3.26
CA GLU A 21 21.96 -11.30 -4.61
C GLU A 21 20.91 -12.02 -5.48
N LYS A 22 19.90 -12.65 -4.85
CA LYS A 22 18.90 -13.48 -5.55
C LYS A 22 17.46 -13.04 -5.35
N LYS A 23 17.18 -12.27 -4.29
CA LYS A 23 15.83 -11.85 -3.94
C LYS A 23 15.83 -10.64 -3.02
N VAL A 24 14.72 -9.91 -3.06
CA VAL A 24 14.35 -8.93 -2.04
C VAL A 24 13.66 -9.66 -0.89
N THR A 25 13.90 -9.25 0.36
CA THR A 25 13.18 -9.78 1.53
C THR A 25 12.68 -8.64 2.43
N SER A 26 11.56 -8.86 3.10
CA SER A 26 11.04 -7.90 4.07
C SER A 26 11.96 -7.80 5.29
N PHE A 27 12.08 -6.59 5.80
CA PHE A 27 12.78 -6.27 7.04
C PHE A 27 11.87 -5.38 7.91
N HIS A 28 10.59 -5.74 7.99
CA HIS A 28 9.55 -4.94 8.64
C HIS A 28 9.61 -5.00 10.17
N THR A 29 10.12 -6.11 10.71
CA THR A 29 10.28 -6.33 12.14
C THR A 29 11.68 -6.80 12.49
N VAL A 30 12.08 -6.53 13.74
CA VAL A 30 13.29 -7.04 14.36
C VAL A 30 12.95 -7.58 15.76
N PRO A 31 13.69 -8.56 16.30
CA PRO A 31 13.48 -9.02 17.67
C PRO A 31 13.61 -7.89 18.70
N TYR A 32 12.86 -7.98 19.79
CA TYR A 32 13.16 -7.15 20.97
C TYR A 32 14.55 -7.48 21.54
N ALA A 33 15.11 -6.57 22.33
CA ALA A 33 16.33 -6.86 23.07
C ALA A 33 16.04 -7.77 24.28
N GLY A 34 17.06 -8.51 24.72
CA GLY A 34 17.01 -9.31 25.95
C GLY A 34 16.00 -10.46 25.91
N LYS A 35 15.42 -10.77 27.08
CA LYS A 35 14.53 -11.93 27.26
C LYS A 35 13.30 -11.92 26.33
N ARG A 36 12.74 -10.74 26.04
CA ARG A 36 11.57 -10.62 25.14
C ARG A 36 11.90 -11.12 23.73
N GLY A 37 13.06 -10.72 23.19
CA GLY A 37 13.52 -11.21 21.90
C GLY A 37 13.87 -12.69 21.90
N ALA A 38 14.49 -13.17 22.98
CA ALA A 38 14.79 -14.59 23.15
C ALA A 38 13.51 -15.46 23.17
N ASN A 39 12.39 -14.89 23.61
CA ASN A 39 11.06 -15.52 23.59
C ASN A 39 10.32 -15.36 22.24
N GLY A 40 10.98 -14.83 21.21
CA GLY A 40 10.41 -14.68 19.86
C GLY A 40 9.58 -13.40 19.65
N GLU A 41 9.49 -12.51 20.63
CA GLU A 41 8.76 -11.25 20.44
C GLU A 41 9.51 -10.29 19.50
N THR A 42 8.79 -9.65 18.58
CA THR A 42 9.35 -8.70 17.62
C THR A 42 8.72 -7.31 17.74
N ARG A 43 9.45 -6.30 17.24
CA ARG A 43 9.00 -4.91 17.11
C ARG A 43 9.20 -4.41 15.70
N LYS A 44 8.52 -3.33 15.34
CA LYS A 44 8.73 -2.61 14.08
C LYS A 44 10.20 -2.19 13.94
N THR A 45 10.73 -2.37 12.73
CA THR A 45 12.06 -1.91 12.34
C THR A 45 12.11 -0.39 12.34
N THR A 46 13.17 0.17 12.94
CA THR A 46 13.42 1.62 12.94
C THR A 46 14.49 1.99 11.91
N LEU A 47 14.61 3.28 11.58
CA LEU A 47 15.73 3.79 10.77
C LEU A 47 17.10 3.41 11.36
N ARG A 48 17.22 3.35 12.70
CA ARG A 48 18.47 2.92 13.36
C ARG A 48 18.79 1.45 13.05
N ASP A 49 17.78 0.60 12.99
CA ASP A 49 17.98 -0.80 12.63
C ASP A 49 18.31 -0.95 11.14
N ALA A 50 17.62 -0.19 10.28
CA ALA A 50 17.86 -0.17 8.84
C ALA A 50 19.31 0.23 8.48
N ARG A 51 19.83 1.28 9.12
CA ARG A 51 21.23 1.73 8.98
C ARG A 51 22.25 0.64 9.25
N LYS A 52 21.96 -0.27 10.19
CA LYS A 52 22.90 -1.33 10.53
C LYS A 52 23.08 -2.34 9.40
N VAL A 53 22.15 -2.43 8.46
CA VAL A 53 22.13 -3.48 7.45
C VAL A 53 21.95 -2.94 6.03
N GLY A 54 22.00 -1.61 5.84
CA GLY A 54 21.72 -0.98 4.55
C GLY A 54 20.32 -1.27 4.01
N ALA A 55 19.31 -1.44 4.88
CA ALA A 55 17.97 -1.77 4.41
C ALA A 55 17.33 -0.60 3.64
N PHE A 56 16.69 -0.91 2.52
CA PHE A 56 16.04 0.07 1.67
C PHE A 56 14.72 0.53 2.32
N PRO A 57 14.43 1.84 2.37
CA PRO A 57 13.11 2.33 2.73
C PRO A 57 12.05 1.84 1.74
N SER A 58 10.83 1.61 2.24
CA SER A 58 9.69 1.41 1.35
C SER A 58 9.39 2.69 0.55
N VAL A 59 8.76 2.56 -0.62
CA VAL A 59 8.15 3.67 -1.36
C VAL A 59 7.22 4.49 -0.45
N THR A 60 6.44 3.83 0.40
CA THR A 60 5.58 4.49 1.39
C THR A 60 6.34 5.25 2.49
N ASN A 61 7.54 4.79 2.89
CA ASN A 61 8.41 5.53 3.80
C ASN A 61 8.96 6.79 3.12
N VAL A 62 9.31 6.71 1.83
CA VAL A 62 9.76 7.87 1.05
C VAL A 62 8.64 8.90 0.98
N LEU A 63 7.45 8.47 0.57
CA LEU A 63 6.26 9.34 0.44
C LEU A 63 5.74 9.88 1.79
N SER A 64 6.21 9.36 2.92
CA SER A 64 5.78 9.83 4.25
C SER A 64 6.20 11.26 4.58
N ILE A 65 7.10 11.86 3.79
CA ILE A 65 7.50 13.28 3.95
C ILE A 65 6.43 14.24 3.44
N LEU A 66 5.51 13.76 2.59
CA LEU A 66 4.41 14.58 2.10
C LEU A 66 3.37 14.75 3.20
N HIS A 67 2.93 15.98 3.39
CA HIS A 67 1.84 16.29 4.30
C HIS A 67 0.53 15.70 3.75
N LYS A 68 -0.25 15.06 4.63
CA LYS A 68 -1.53 14.41 4.27
C LYS A 68 -2.67 15.13 4.98
N GLU A 69 -3.01 16.31 4.48
CA GLU A 69 -3.95 17.24 5.13
C GLU A 69 -5.28 16.58 5.51
N PHE A 70 -5.90 15.85 4.58
CA PHE A 70 -7.16 15.14 4.84
C PHE A 70 -7.03 14.09 5.95
N LEU A 71 -5.91 13.36 6.00
CA LEU A 71 -5.67 12.36 7.02
C LEU A 71 -5.43 13.00 8.40
N GLU A 72 -4.74 14.13 8.45
CA GLU A 72 -4.54 14.88 9.69
C GLU A 72 -5.85 15.47 10.21
N ALA A 73 -6.65 16.09 9.33
CA ALA A 73 -7.99 16.58 9.69
C ALA A 73 -8.90 15.45 10.20
N TYR A 74 -8.87 14.29 9.53
CA TYR A 74 -9.61 13.10 9.97
C TYR A 74 -9.19 12.64 11.38
N LYS A 75 -7.87 12.51 11.65
CA LYS A 75 -7.38 12.12 12.98
C LYS A 75 -7.81 13.10 14.08
N ILE A 76 -7.77 14.39 13.78
CA ILE A 76 -8.22 15.44 14.71
C ILE A 76 -9.71 15.27 15.00
N ASN A 77 -10.54 15.08 13.97
CA ASN A 77 -11.97 14.86 14.15
C ASN A 77 -12.27 13.60 14.99
N GLN A 78 -11.57 12.49 14.74
CA GLN A 78 -11.73 11.27 15.54
C GLN A 78 -11.32 11.48 17.01
N ALA A 79 -10.24 12.22 17.26
CA ALA A 79 -9.82 12.57 18.62
C ALA A 79 -10.84 13.45 19.36
N ILE A 80 -11.43 14.43 18.66
CA ILE A 80 -12.49 15.27 19.21
C ILE A 80 -13.73 14.42 19.54
N LEU A 81 -14.19 13.59 18.60
CA LEU A 81 -15.36 12.74 18.82
C LEU A 81 -15.16 11.79 20.00
N ALA A 82 -14.02 11.10 20.04
CA ALA A 82 -13.63 10.25 21.17
C ALA A 82 -13.65 11.02 22.50
N SER A 83 -13.16 12.26 22.52
CA SER A 83 -13.17 13.09 23.73
C SER A 83 -14.58 13.47 24.21
N LEU A 84 -15.56 13.55 23.29
CA LEU A 84 -16.94 13.96 23.57
C LEU A 84 -17.83 12.77 23.97
N THR A 85 -17.54 11.57 23.47
CA THR A 85 -18.42 10.40 23.61
C THR A 85 -17.90 9.37 24.60
N LEU A 86 -16.59 9.31 24.88
CA LEU A 86 -16.02 8.28 25.74
C LEU A 86 -16.36 8.56 27.22
N PRO A 87 -17.07 7.65 27.92
CA PRO A 87 -17.42 7.86 29.31
C PRO A 87 -16.18 7.81 30.20
N ARG A 88 -16.18 8.65 31.25
CA ARG A 88 -15.17 8.59 32.31
C ARG A 88 -15.40 7.41 33.23
N ILE A 89 -14.32 6.86 33.76
CA ILE A 89 -14.34 5.83 34.82
C ILE A 89 -14.22 6.52 36.19
N ASP A 90 -14.93 6.02 37.20
CA ASP A 90 -14.82 6.53 38.56
C ASP A 90 -13.40 6.35 39.12
N GLY A 91 -12.85 7.41 39.71
CA GLY A 91 -11.46 7.46 40.18
C GLY A 91 -10.38 7.54 39.09
N GLU A 92 -10.74 7.65 37.81
CA GLU A 92 -9.80 7.79 36.70
C GLU A 92 -9.10 9.14 36.69
N SER A 93 -7.77 9.14 36.57
CA SER A 93 -6.99 10.37 36.40
C SER A 93 -7.15 10.98 35.00
N GLU A 94 -6.84 12.28 34.87
CA GLU A 94 -6.88 12.96 33.56
C GLU A 94 -5.93 12.33 32.54
N ASP A 95 -4.75 11.88 32.98
CA ASP A 95 -3.76 11.22 32.12
C ASP A 95 -4.24 9.85 31.62
N GLU A 96 -4.94 9.08 32.46
CA GLU A 96 -5.53 7.80 32.07
C GLU A 96 -6.67 8.01 31.08
N PHE A 97 -7.54 8.99 31.33
CA PHE A 97 -8.63 9.34 30.44
C PHE A 97 -8.11 9.81 29.08
N ALA A 98 -7.09 10.69 29.05
CA ALA A 98 -6.48 11.16 27.81
C ALA A 98 -5.85 10.02 26.99
N ARG A 99 -5.22 9.03 27.64
CA ARG A 99 -4.69 7.84 26.94
C ARG A 99 -5.78 6.98 26.34
N ARG A 100 -6.93 6.85 27.03
CA ARG A 100 -8.10 6.13 26.52
C ARG A 100 -8.73 6.83 25.32
N ILE A 101 -8.85 8.16 25.32
CA ILE A 101 -9.27 8.95 24.14
C ILE A 101 -8.33 8.70 22.95
N VAL A 102 -7.02 8.71 23.17
CA VAL A 102 -6.04 8.42 22.10
C VAL A 102 -6.17 6.98 21.59
N GLY A 103 -6.53 6.03 22.46
CA GLY A 103 -6.83 4.65 22.06
C GLY A 103 -8.08 4.56 21.18
N ASP A 104 -9.19 5.11 21.67
CA ASP A 104 -10.50 5.10 21.03
C ASP A 104 -10.46 5.77 19.64
N SER A 105 -9.87 6.98 19.56
CA SER A 105 -9.71 7.71 18.30
C SER A 105 -8.89 6.99 17.22
N LYS A 106 -8.10 5.97 17.59
CA LYS A 106 -7.30 5.16 16.67
C LYS A 106 -8.00 3.88 16.23
N GLU A 107 -9.06 3.45 16.91
CA GLU A 107 -9.71 2.17 16.64
C GLU A 107 -10.30 2.12 15.23
N HIS A 108 -10.93 3.20 14.78
CA HIS A 108 -11.44 3.32 13.41
C HIS A 108 -10.34 3.16 12.35
N ALA A 109 -9.20 3.81 12.55
CA ALA A 109 -8.05 3.68 11.63
C ALA A 109 -7.44 2.28 11.66
N SER A 110 -7.40 1.64 12.83
CA SER A 110 -6.94 0.27 13.01
C SER A 110 -7.86 -0.74 12.32
N SER A 111 -9.18 -0.59 12.49
CA SER A 111 -10.19 -1.41 11.81
C SER A 111 -10.10 -1.29 10.29
N ALA A 112 -10.01 -0.06 9.78
CA ALA A 112 -9.86 0.19 8.35
C ALA A 112 -8.57 -0.43 7.77
N ALA A 113 -7.45 -0.36 8.52
CA ALA A 113 -6.21 -0.99 8.10
C ALA A 113 -6.32 -2.52 8.04
N ARG A 114 -6.97 -3.14 9.03
CA ARG A 114 -7.24 -4.59 9.05
C ARG A 114 -8.16 -5.01 7.90
N LEU A 115 -9.24 -4.27 7.66
CA LEU A 115 -10.12 -4.49 6.51
C LEU A 115 -9.34 -4.40 5.20
N GLY A 116 -8.47 -3.38 5.06
CA GLY A 116 -7.58 -3.24 3.92
C GLY A 116 -6.71 -4.49 3.72
N SER A 117 -6.02 -4.97 4.76
CA SER A 117 -5.21 -6.18 4.67
C SER A 117 -6.01 -7.41 4.22
N SER A 118 -7.22 -7.61 4.77
CA SER A 118 -8.09 -8.70 4.35
C SER A 118 -8.56 -8.58 2.89
N ILE A 119 -8.80 -7.35 2.40
CA ILE A 119 -9.16 -7.09 1.00
C ILE A 119 -7.99 -7.39 0.07
N HIS A 120 -6.75 -7.02 0.42
CA HIS A 120 -5.58 -7.37 -0.39
C HIS A 120 -5.38 -8.89 -0.46
N GLU A 121 -5.48 -9.60 0.68
CA GLU A 121 -5.38 -11.06 0.70
C GLU A 121 -6.47 -11.71 -0.16
N TYR A 122 -7.70 -11.21 -0.07
CA TYR A 122 -8.82 -11.69 -0.88
C TYR A 122 -8.57 -11.45 -2.37
N ALA A 123 -8.15 -10.23 -2.74
CA ALA A 123 -7.87 -9.87 -4.12
C ALA A 123 -6.73 -10.70 -4.71
N ALA A 124 -5.66 -10.94 -3.95
CA ALA A 124 -4.54 -11.78 -4.34
C ALA A 124 -5.03 -13.18 -4.78
N LYS A 125 -5.87 -13.82 -3.95
CA LYS A 125 -6.45 -15.13 -4.27
C LYS A 125 -7.30 -15.10 -5.55
N ILE A 126 -8.16 -14.09 -5.70
CA ILE A 126 -9.00 -13.96 -6.90
C ILE A 126 -8.16 -13.74 -8.16
N LEU A 127 -7.14 -12.89 -8.09
CA LEU A 127 -6.25 -12.57 -9.21
C LEU A 127 -5.45 -13.80 -9.66
N THR A 128 -4.98 -14.63 -8.72
CA THR A 128 -4.24 -15.87 -9.02
C THR A 128 -5.15 -17.07 -9.33
N GLY A 129 -6.48 -16.90 -9.27
CA GLY A 129 -7.46 -17.96 -9.51
C GLY A 129 -7.59 -18.97 -8.36
N GLU A 130 -7.09 -18.62 -7.18
CA GLU A 130 -7.23 -19.41 -5.96
C GLU A 130 -8.59 -19.16 -5.29
N ASP A 131 -9.13 -20.20 -4.64
CA ASP A 131 -10.35 -20.07 -3.84
C ASP A 131 -10.05 -19.29 -2.54
N PRO A 132 -10.78 -18.20 -2.25
CA PRO A 132 -10.70 -17.51 -0.98
C PRO A 132 -11.02 -18.38 0.25
N GLY A 133 -11.80 -19.45 0.09
CA GLY A 133 -12.12 -20.38 1.18
C GLY A 133 -12.75 -19.67 2.38
N SER A 134 -12.23 -19.93 3.59
CA SER A 134 -12.73 -19.33 4.83
C SER A 134 -12.63 -17.81 4.86
N LEU A 135 -11.67 -17.22 4.15
CA LEU A 135 -11.49 -15.76 4.08
C LEU A 135 -12.76 -15.08 3.53
N ALA A 136 -13.44 -15.67 2.55
CA ALA A 136 -14.68 -15.11 1.99
C ALA A 136 -15.78 -14.85 3.03
N PHE A 137 -15.78 -15.64 4.10
CA PHE A 137 -16.81 -15.59 5.14
C PHE A 137 -16.38 -14.81 6.38
N GLU A 138 -15.16 -14.27 6.41
CA GLU A 138 -14.73 -13.41 7.51
C GLU A 138 -15.61 -12.17 7.61
N VAL A 139 -16.11 -11.89 8.81
CA VAL A 139 -16.94 -10.74 9.10
C VAL A 139 -16.08 -9.60 9.61
N VAL A 140 -16.00 -8.53 8.82
CA VAL A 140 -15.28 -7.30 9.16
C VAL A 140 -16.31 -6.17 9.18
N GLU A 141 -16.38 -5.46 10.31
CA GLU A 141 -17.36 -4.38 10.54
C GLU A 141 -18.81 -4.84 10.28
N GLY A 142 -19.15 -6.05 10.73
CA GLY A 142 -20.51 -6.61 10.61
C GLY A 142 -20.89 -7.13 9.21
N ARG A 143 -19.95 -7.15 8.27
CA ARG A 143 -20.17 -7.57 6.87
C ARG A 143 -19.17 -8.62 6.45
N ASN A 144 -19.58 -9.61 5.65
CA ASN A 144 -18.63 -10.63 5.17
C ASN A 144 -17.78 -10.10 4.01
N LEU A 145 -16.52 -10.55 3.89
CA LEU A 145 -15.61 -10.09 2.85
C LEU A 145 -16.09 -10.37 1.42
N LEU A 146 -16.80 -11.48 1.19
CA LEU A 146 -17.39 -11.77 -0.12
C LEU A 146 -18.27 -10.61 -0.61
N SER A 147 -19.18 -10.14 0.24
CA SER A 147 -20.09 -9.02 -0.09
C SER A 147 -19.34 -7.70 -0.31
N ILE A 148 -18.28 -7.45 0.47
CA ILE A 148 -17.46 -6.25 0.35
C ILE A 148 -16.69 -6.26 -0.98
N CYS A 149 -16.14 -7.42 -1.36
CA CYS A 149 -15.25 -7.58 -2.50
C CYS A 149 -15.98 -7.86 -3.82
N GLU A 150 -17.27 -8.19 -3.82
CA GLU A 150 -18.04 -8.54 -5.02
C GLU A 150 -17.89 -7.51 -6.17
N PRO A 151 -17.99 -6.18 -5.95
CA PRO A 151 -17.80 -5.21 -7.02
C PRO A 151 -16.40 -5.27 -7.63
N MET A 152 -15.38 -5.47 -6.79
CA MET A 152 -13.98 -5.60 -7.22
C MET A 152 -13.78 -6.88 -8.04
N VAL A 153 -14.38 -8.00 -7.61
CA VAL A 153 -14.37 -9.27 -8.34
C VAL A 153 -15.01 -9.10 -9.72
N ASN A 154 -16.14 -8.39 -9.80
CA ASN A 154 -16.81 -8.11 -11.07
C ASN A 154 -15.95 -7.26 -12.01
N VAL A 155 -15.21 -6.28 -11.49
CA VAL A 155 -14.25 -5.50 -12.27
C VAL A 155 -13.10 -6.38 -12.77
N ILE A 156 -12.49 -7.19 -11.91
CA ILE A 156 -11.40 -8.10 -12.28
C ILE A 156 -11.87 -9.06 -13.38
N ASN A 157 -13.03 -9.71 -13.21
CA ASN A 157 -13.56 -10.67 -14.17
C ASN A 157 -13.92 -10.03 -15.52
N GLY A 158 -14.31 -8.74 -15.53
CA GLY A 158 -14.66 -8.01 -16.74
C GLY A 158 -13.47 -7.44 -17.51
N LEU A 159 -12.28 -7.35 -16.90
CA LEU A 159 -11.10 -6.73 -17.50
C LEU A 159 -9.95 -7.72 -17.76
N THR A 160 -9.98 -8.88 -17.11
CA THR A 160 -8.95 -9.92 -17.24
C THR A 160 -9.40 -11.05 -18.17
N PRO A 161 -8.49 -11.69 -18.93
CA PRO A 161 -8.86 -12.79 -19.81
C PRO A 161 -9.35 -14.00 -19.02
N ALA A 162 -10.48 -14.59 -19.43
CA ALA A 162 -11.08 -15.72 -18.71
C ALA A 162 -10.12 -16.92 -18.49
N LYS A 163 -9.19 -17.14 -19.43
CA LYS A 163 -8.21 -18.25 -19.41
C LYS A 163 -6.82 -17.85 -18.92
N ARG A 164 -6.61 -16.59 -18.52
CA ARG A 164 -5.31 -16.09 -18.07
C ARG A 164 -5.45 -15.37 -16.74
N LYS A 165 -4.87 -15.96 -15.70
CA LYS A 165 -4.82 -15.39 -14.35
C LYS A 165 -3.50 -14.68 -14.13
N THR A 166 -3.43 -13.87 -13.07
CA THR A 166 -2.17 -13.33 -12.58
C THR A 166 -1.28 -14.48 -12.15
N ASP A 167 -0.03 -14.48 -12.60
CA ASP A 167 0.95 -15.47 -12.16
C ASP A 167 1.20 -15.25 -10.66
N LYS A 168 1.30 -16.33 -9.87
CA LYS A 168 1.39 -16.24 -8.39
C LYS A 168 2.57 -15.38 -7.93
N GLU A 169 3.67 -15.39 -8.69
CA GLU A 169 4.86 -14.57 -8.41
C GLU A 169 4.65 -13.08 -8.67
N PHE A 170 3.59 -12.70 -9.38
CA PHE A 170 3.18 -11.32 -9.64
C PHE A 170 2.00 -10.88 -8.77
N SER A 171 1.79 -11.52 -7.61
CA SER A 171 0.83 -11.09 -6.59
C SER A 171 1.56 -10.88 -5.26
N GLU A 172 1.38 -9.71 -4.65
CA GLU A 172 2.03 -9.28 -3.40
C GLU A 172 3.56 -9.49 -3.36
N PHE A 173 4.24 -9.11 -4.43
CA PHE A 173 5.67 -9.37 -4.62
C PHE A 173 6.53 -8.14 -4.31
N TYR A 174 7.78 -8.39 -3.93
CA TYR A 174 8.70 -7.33 -3.56
C TYR A 174 9.42 -6.78 -4.78
N VAL A 175 9.56 -5.45 -4.80
CA VAL A 175 10.31 -4.71 -5.83
C VAL A 175 11.42 -3.90 -5.17
N ALA A 176 12.53 -3.72 -5.88
CA ALA A 176 13.62 -2.85 -5.46
C ALA A 176 14.27 -2.16 -6.65
N HIS A 177 14.66 -0.90 -6.45
CA HIS A 177 15.34 -0.10 -7.47
C HIS A 177 16.78 0.17 -7.03
N ASN A 178 17.69 0.27 -8.00
CA ASN A 178 19.10 0.59 -7.76
C ASN A 178 19.35 1.98 -7.14
N MET A 179 18.31 2.79 -6.97
CA MET A 179 18.38 4.09 -6.30
C MET A 179 18.31 3.97 -4.78
N GLY A 180 18.12 2.76 -4.24
CA GLY A 180 18.09 2.56 -2.80
C GLY A 180 16.69 2.60 -2.19
N PHE A 181 15.63 2.26 -2.94
CA PHE A 181 14.28 2.11 -2.40
C PHE A 181 13.65 0.78 -2.82
N ALA A 182 12.65 0.33 -2.07
CA ALA A 182 11.95 -0.93 -2.31
C ALA A 182 10.46 -0.83 -1.98
N GLY A 183 9.68 -1.88 -2.21
CA GLY A 183 8.26 -1.91 -1.87
C GLY A 183 7.63 -3.27 -2.08
N THR A 184 6.35 -3.36 -1.76
CA THR A 184 5.50 -4.50 -2.10
C THR A 184 4.51 -4.03 -3.16
N CYS A 185 4.61 -4.58 -4.35
CA CYS A 185 3.67 -4.37 -5.44
C CYS A 185 2.48 -5.33 -5.27
N ASP A 186 1.25 -4.84 -5.37
CA ASP A 186 0.07 -5.69 -5.16
C ASP A 186 -0.09 -6.70 -6.28
N ALA A 187 -0.06 -6.26 -7.55
CA ALA A 187 -0.16 -7.20 -8.66
C ALA A 187 0.41 -6.69 -9.99
N LEU A 188 0.82 -7.64 -10.85
CA LEU A 188 0.79 -7.44 -12.30
C LEU A 188 -0.44 -8.15 -12.86
N VAL A 189 -1.30 -7.42 -13.56
CA VAL A 189 -2.59 -7.93 -14.03
C VAL A 189 -2.64 -7.93 -15.56
N TRP A 190 -3.08 -9.05 -16.14
CA TRP A 190 -3.32 -9.15 -17.57
C TRP A 190 -4.65 -8.47 -17.94
N LEU A 191 -4.60 -7.42 -18.75
CA LEU A 191 -5.76 -6.77 -19.33
C LEU A 191 -6.11 -7.42 -20.68
N ASP A 192 -7.38 -7.74 -20.90
CA ASP A 192 -7.86 -8.36 -22.14
C ASP A 192 -8.09 -7.32 -23.24
N THR A 193 -7.15 -7.21 -24.18
CA THR A 193 -7.22 -6.22 -25.28
C THR A 193 -8.15 -6.67 -26.41
N GLY A 194 -8.83 -7.81 -26.27
CA GLY A 194 -9.98 -8.16 -27.10
C GLY A 194 -11.29 -7.49 -26.65
N GLY A 195 -11.36 -7.00 -25.41
CA GLY A 195 -12.55 -6.34 -24.87
C GLY A 195 -12.58 -4.84 -25.16
N GLU A 196 -13.65 -4.36 -25.78
CA GLU A 196 -13.85 -2.94 -26.13
C GLU A 196 -13.62 -2.00 -24.93
N ARG A 197 -14.11 -2.37 -23.74
CA ARG A 197 -13.90 -1.58 -22.52
C ARG A 197 -12.42 -1.39 -22.17
N VAL A 198 -11.60 -2.45 -22.28
CA VAL A 198 -10.15 -2.35 -21.99
C VAL A 198 -9.47 -1.48 -23.04
N GLN A 199 -9.86 -1.64 -24.31
CA GLN A 199 -9.36 -0.85 -25.42
C GLN A 199 -9.62 0.65 -25.23
N GLU A 200 -10.86 1.03 -24.88
CA GLU A 200 -11.23 2.42 -24.57
C GLU A 200 -10.39 2.99 -23.43
N MET A 201 -10.20 2.22 -22.35
CA MET A 201 -9.42 2.66 -21.19
C MET A 201 -7.93 2.87 -21.54
N LEU A 202 -7.35 1.98 -22.35
CA LEU A 202 -5.95 2.11 -22.79
C LEU A 202 -5.77 3.30 -23.74
N ASN A 203 -6.67 3.47 -24.71
CA ASN A 203 -6.66 4.60 -25.63
C ASN A 203 -6.78 5.93 -24.88
N ALA A 204 -7.73 6.04 -23.94
CA ALA A 204 -7.93 7.24 -23.12
C ALA A 204 -6.71 7.57 -22.24
N ALA A 205 -5.94 6.55 -21.83
CA ALA A 205 -4.73 6.72 -21.03
C ALA A 205 -3.44 6.87 -21.87
N GLY A 206 -3.54 6.87 -23.20
CA GLY A 206 -2.39 7.06 -24.10
C GLY A 206 -1.51 5.82 -24.28
N TYR A 207 -2.03 4.62 -24.04
CA TYR A 207 -1.31 3.36 -24.23
C TYR A 207 -1.73 2.66 -25.53
N GLY A 208 -0.73 2.32 -26.35
CA GLY A 208 -0.94 1.43 -27.49
C GLY A 208 -1.08 -0.02 -27.05
N TYR A 209 -1.85 -0.80 -27.80
CA TYR A 209 -2.04 -2.23 -27.58
C TYR A 209 -2.20 -2.97 -28.92
N THR A 210 -2.06 -4.29 -28.87
CA THR A 210 -2.43 -5.17 -29.99
C THR A 210 -3.80 -5.79 -29.68
N GLU A 211 -4.80 -5.54 -30.52
CA GLU A 211 -6.15 -6.08 -30.35
C GLU A 211 -6.16 -7.62 -30.30
N GLY A 212 -7.02 -8.18 -29.44
CA GLY A 212 -7.18 -9.63 -29.28
C GLY A 212 -5.99 -10.33 -28.61
N LYS A 213 -5.11 -9.57 -27.96
CA LYS A 213 -4.00 -10.06 -27.13
C LYS A 213 -4.26 -9.71 -25.67
N HIS A 214 -3.20 -9.65 -24.88
CA HIS A 214 -3.26 -9.26 -23.48
C HIS A 214 -2.13 -8.27 -23.19
N GLN A 215 -2.41 -7.27 -22.37
CA GLN A 215 -1.44 -6.27 -21.95
C GLN A 215 -1.22 -6.40 -20.44
N LEU A 216 0.01 -6.58 -20.00
CA LEU A 216 0.33 -6.59 -18.57
C LEU A 216 0.30 -5.16 -18.04
N ALA A 217 -0.33 -4.96 -16.87
CA ALA A 217 -0.41 -3.68 -16.17
C ALA A 217 0.05 -3.82 -14.72
N VAL A 218 0.70 -2.79 -14.18
CA VAL A 218 1.01 -2.69 -12.73
C VAL A 218 -0.23 -2.20 -12.01
N VAL A 219 -0.74 -2.96 -11.06
CA VAL A 219 -1.98 -2.62 -10.34
C VAL A 219 -1.70 -2.51 -8.84
N ASP A 220 -2.22 -1.44 -8.25
CA ASP A 220 -2.25 -1.22 -6.81
C ASP A 220 -3.71 -1.13 -6.36
N ILE A 221 -4.06 -1.95 -5.37
CA ILE A 221 -5.43 -2.11 -4.87
C ILE A 221 -5.63 -1.14 -3.72
N LYS A 222 -6.74 -0.40 -3.73
CA LYS A 222 -7.04 0.61 -2.71
C LYS A 222 -8.46 0.46 -2.22
N SER A 223 -8.62 0.17 -0.93
CA SER A 223 -9.91 0.23 -0.23
C SER A 223 -10.05 1.55 0.54
N ARG A 224 -11.19 2.23 0.38
CA ARG A 224 -11.46 3.53 1.03
C ARG A 224 -12.94 3.67 1.36
N GLY A 225 -13.26 4.15 2.55
CA GLY A 225 -14.62 4.60 2.85
C GLY A 225 -14.85 6.03 2.35
N SER A 226 -15.83 6.22 1.46
CA SER A 226 -16.28 7.55 1.03
C SER A 226 -17.80 7.63 0.90
N GLU A 227 -18.40 8.76 1.25
CA GLU A 227 -19.83 9.05 0.98
C GLU A 227 -20.11 9.20 -0.52
N ALA A 228 -19.11 9.63 -1.29
CA ALA A 228 -19.20 9.64 -2.74
C ALA A 228 -19.35 8.21 -3.27
N LYS A 229 -19.98 8.04 -4.44
CA LYS A 229 -20.13 6.71 -5.05
C LYS A 229 -18.78 6.03 -5.27
N LYS A 230 -17.82 6.77 -5.82
CA LYS A 230 -16.47 6.30 -6.15
C LYS A 230 -15.49 6.59 -5.01
N ALA A 231 -14.52 5.70 -4.82
CA ALA A 231 -13.43 5.97 -3.89
C ALA A 231 -12.50 7.05 -4.48
N PRO A 232 -11.99 7.98 -3.65
CA PRO A 232 -11.09 9.01 -4.14
C PRO A 232 -9.76 8.40 -4.57
N ILE A 233 -9.03 9.09 -5.44
CA ILE A 233 -7.62 8.82 -5.77
C ILE A 233 -6.78 9.94 -5.14
N TYR A 234 -5.63 9.59 -4.60
CA TYR A 234 -4.66 10.54 -4.06
C TYR A 234 -3.41 10.56 -4.95
N GLU A 235 -2.73 11.70 -5.00
CA GLU A 235 -1.51 11.90 -5.80
C GLU A 235 -0.41 10.91 -5.40
N THR A 236 -0.37 10.52 -4.12
CA THR A 236 0.56 9.50 -3.62
C THR A 236 0.35 8.11 -4.22
N ASP A 237 -0.85 7.81 -4.73
CA ASP A 237 -1.14 6.51 -5.35
C ASP A 237 -0.39 6.37 -6.68
N LEU A 238 -0.44 7.41 -7.52
CA LEU A 238 0.30 7.44 -8.78
C LEU A 238 1.81 7.51 -8.56
N LEU A 239 2.29 8.28 -7.56
CA LEU A 239 3.70 8.29 -7.18
C LEU A 239 4.20 6.90 -6.76
N GLN A 240 3.37 6.15 -6.03
CA GLN A 240 3.68 4.79 -5.60
C GLN A 240 3.78 3.84 -6.81
N LEU A 241 2.77 3.87 -7.69
CA LEU A 241 2.74 3.05 -8.90
C LEU A 241 3.89 3.35 -9.86
N ALA A 242 4.23 4.63 -10.07
CA ALA A 242 5.35 5.04 -10.91
C ALA A 242 6.69 4.52 -10.36
N ALA A 243 6.87 4.53 -9.03
CA ALA A 243 8.05 3.95 -8.39
C ALA A 243 8.12 2.43 -8.59
N TYR A 244 6.99 1.72 -8.49
CA TYR A 244 6.94 0.27 -8.71
C TYR A 244 7.23 -0.09 -10.17
N LEU A 245 6.59 0.59 -11.13
CA LEU A 245 6.82 0.43 -12.57
C LEU A 245 8.31 0.44 -12.93
N ASN A 246 9.07 1.39 -12.36
CA ASN A 246 10.49 1.57 -12.61
C ASN A 246 11.39 0.61 -11.79
N ALA A 247 10.91 0.12 -10.64
CA ALA A 247 11.64 -0.83 -9.80
C ALA A 247 11.54 -2.28 -10.31
N ILE A 248 10.40 -2.67 -10.89
CA ILE A 248 10.16 -4.04 -11.39
C ILE A 248 11.30 -4.59 -12.27
N PRO A 249 11.73 -3.93 -13.36
CA PRO A 249 12.76 -4.48 -14.26
C PRO A 249 14.16 -4.54 -13.65
N GLN A 250 14.38 -3.88 -12.50
CA GLN A 250 15.66 -3.90 -11.78
C GLN A 250 15.63 -4.83 -10.57
N THR A 251 14.47 -5.43 -10.29
CA THR A 251 14.30 -6.25 -9.10
C THR A 251 14.96 -7.59 -9.31
N VAL A 252 15.92 -7.89 -8.44
CA VAL A 252 16.61 -9.18 -8.42
C VAL A 252 15.64 -10.34 -8.19
N GLY A 253 15.71 -11.34 -9.06
CA GLY A 253 14.84 -12.51 -9.02
C GLY A 253 13.54 -12.38 -9.79
N LEU A 254 13.26 -11.24 -10.43
CA LEU A 254 12.19 -11.09 -11.41
C LEU A 254 12.75 -11.13 -12.82
N ASP A 255 12.26 -12.06 -13.64
CA ASP A 255 12.55 -12.10 -15.07
C ASP A 255 11.51 -11.27 -15.83
N MET A 256 11.95 -10.10 -16.29
CA MET A 256 11.10 -9.11 -16.96
C MET A 256 11.60 -8.85 -18.38
N ASP A 257 11.97 -9.91 -19.10
CA ASP A 257 12.36 -9.84 -20.51
C ASP A 257 11.36 -9.02 -21.34
N ASN A 258 11.88 -8.09 -22.15
CA ASN A 258 11.10 -7.15 -22.97
C ASN A 258 10.23 -6.14 -22.19
N TRP A 259 10.46 -5.96 -20.88
CA TRP A 259 9.79 -4.92 -20.12
C TRP A 259 10.14 -3.54 -20.64
N ASN A 260 9.12 -2.82 -21.09
CA ASN A 260 9.23 -1.44 -21.51
C ASN A 260 8.30 -0.61 -20.64
N THR A 261 8.86 0.09 -19.67
CA THR A 261 8.11 0.93 -18.72
C THR A 261 7.17 1.90 -19.43
N SER A 262 7.57 2.43 -20.59
CA SER A 262 6.75 3.35 -21.38
C SER A 262 5.53 2.69 -22.05
N LYS A 263 5.44 1.36 -22.08
CA LYS A 263 4.32 0.62 -22.69
C LYS A 263 3.46 -0.11 -21.67
N VAL A 264 3.88 -0.18 -20.41
CA VAL A 264 3.15 -0.89 -19.36
C VAL A 264 2.19 0.08 -18.69
N PRO A 265 0.86 -0.16 -18.75
CA PRO A 265 -0.11 0.64 -18.02
C PRO A 265 0.08 0.49 -16.52
N VAL A 266 -0.20 1.57 -15.78
CA VAL A 266 -0.30 1.51 -14.31
C VAL A 266 -1.71 1.92 -13.90
N ALA A 267 -2.27 1.22 -12.92
CA ALA A 267 -3.66 1.41 -12.55
C ALA A 267 -3.91 1.26 -11.05
N ASN A 268 -4.88 2.00 -10.54
CA ASN A 268 -5.46 1.73 -9.23
C ASN A 268 -6.75 0.93 -9.40
N LEU A 269 -6.86 -0.20 -8.70
CA LEU A 269 -8.12 -0.90 -8.50
C LEU A 269 -8.75 -0.41 -7.20
N LEU A 270 -9.71 0.48 -7.33
CA LEU A 270 -10.35 1.17 -6.21
C LEU A 270 -11.58 0.41 -5.77
N LEU A 271 -11.77 0.25 -4.47
CA LEU A 271 -12.97 -0.29 -3.85
C LEU A 271 -13.47 0.69 -2.80
N ASN A 272 -14.68 1.23 -3.01
CA ASN A 272 -15.32 2.03 -1.97
C ASN A 272 -15.96 1.11 -0.92
N THR A 273 -15.52 1.21 0.33
CA THR A 273 -15.97 0.34 1.43
C THR A 273 -17.07 0.94 2.30
N SER A 274 -17.50 2.16 1.99
CA SER A 274 -18.55 2.84 2.74
C SER A 274 -19.92 2.19 2.47
N PRO A 275 -20.66 1.79 3.52
CA PRO A 275 -22.04 1.31 3.36
C PRO A 275 -22.99 2.43 2.88
N ASN A 276 -22.58 3.69 3.03
CA ASN A 276 -23.41 4.86 2.76
C ASN A 276 -23.09 5.51 1.41
N ALA A 277 -22.36 4.83 0.52
CA ALA A 277 -21.94 5.40 -0.75
C ALA A 277 -23.12 5.54 -1.75
N GLY A 278 -23.32 6.76 -2.28
CA GLY A 278 -24.30 7.07 -3.36
C GLY A 278 -25.79 6.97 -2.99
N GLU A 279 -26.68 7.07 -3.99
CA GLU A 279 -28.13 6.79 -3.83
C GLU A 279 -28.39 5.28 -3.97
N GLY A 280 -28.85 4.62 -2.91
CA GLY A 280 -29.21 3.19 -2.92
C GLY A 280 -28.14 2.20 -2.46
N GLY A 281 -26.99 2.67 -1.93
CA GLY A 281 -26.04 1.82 -1.18
C GLY A 281 -25.24 0.80 -1.99
N VAL A 282 -24.93 1.08 -3.26
CA VAL A 282 -24.15 0.15 -4.10
C VAL A 282 -22.66 0.46 -4.02
N TRP A 283 -21.94 -0.44 -3.36
CA TRP A 283 -20.48 -0.57 -3.39
C TRP A 283 -19.97 -0.51 -4.81
N SER A 284 -19.09 0.45 -5.10
CA SER A 284 -18.48 0.57 -6.43
C SER A 284 -17.01 0.22 -6.37
N SER A 285 -16.58 -0.49 -7.42
CA SER A 285 -15.18 -0.66 -7.72
C SER A 285 -14.92 -0.17 -9.13
N GLU A 286 -13.73 0.38 -9.34
CA GLU A 286 -13.27 0.81 -10.64
C GLU A 286 -11.78 0.58 -10.78
N LEU A 287 -11.36 0.21 -11.99
CA LEU A 287 -9.97 0.26 -12.39
C LEU A 287 -9.74 1.60 -13.08
N VAL A 288 -8.81 2.39 -12.56
CA VAL A 288 -8.39 3.65 -13.17
C VAL A 288 -6.99 3.48 -13.70
N ILE A 289 -6.86 3.45 -15.04
CA ILE A 289 -5.57 3.47 -15.73
C ILE A 289 -5.12 4.93 -15.81
N HIS A 290 -3.94 5.23 -15.30
CA HIS A 290 -3.39 6.59 -15.30
C HIS A 290 -2.85 6.95 -16.67
N HIS A 291 -2.98 8.23 -17.06
CA HIS A 291 -2.44 8.70 -18.33
C HIS A 291 -0.91 8.60 -18.33
N LYS A 292 -0.33 8.04 -19.39
CA LYS A 292 1.12 7.76 -19.49
C LYS A 292 1.99 8.97 -19.15
N ASP A 293 1.68 10.15 -19.68
CA ASP A 293 2.45 11.38 -19.41
C ASP A 293 2.46 11.76 -17.92
N ASP A 294 1.40 11.45 -17.18
CA ASP A 294 1.33 11.73 -15.75
C ASP A 294 2.11 10.69 -14.94
N VAL A 295 2.21 9.46 -15.44
CA VAL A 295 3.10 8.42 -14.87
C VAL A 295 4.56 8.85 -14.98
N ASP A 296 4.97 9.39 -16.13
CA ASP A 296 6.34 9.86 -16.34
C ASP A 296 6.67 11.05 -15.40
N LYS A 297 5.76 12.03 -15.29
CA LYS A 297 5.89 13.14 -14.31
C LYS A 297 5.91 12.64 -12.87
N ALA A 298 5.09 11.66 -12.53
CA ALA A 298 5.05 11.10 -11.19
C ALA A 298 6.36 10.37 -10.85
N TRP A 299 6.99 9.70 -11.81
CA TRP A 299 8.30 9.11 -11.62
C TRP A 299 9.35 10.19 -11.32
N GLU A 300 9.42 11.25 -12.13
CA GLU A 300 10.32 12.37 -11.88
C GLU A 300 10.12 12.98 -10.49
N ALA A 301 8.86 13.24 -10.11
CA ALA A 301 8.51 13.76 -8.79
C ALA A 301 8.94 12.81 -7.67
N PHE A 302 8.70 11.50 -7.81
CA PHE A 302 9.12 10.50 -6.83
C PHE A 302 10.64 10.48 -6.64
N THR A 303 11.43 10.57 -7.72
CA THR A 303 12.90 10.61 -7.60
C THR A 303 13.39 11.84 -6.84
N CYS A 304 12.74 12.99 -7.01
CA CYS A 304 13.00 14.20 -6.23
C CYS A 304 12.65 14.00 -4.75
N LEU A 305 11.48 13.44 -4.46
CA LEU A 305 11.07 13.12 -3.09
C LEU A 305 12.02 12.13 -2.42
N HIS A 306 12.54 11.15 -3.15
CA HIS A 306 13.55 10.22 -2.66
C HIS A 306 14.84 10.95 -2.24
N LYS A 307 15.34 11.86 -3.07
CA LYS A 307 16.53 12.69 -2.74
C LYS A 307 16.28 13.59 -1.51
N VAL A 308 15.10 14.18 -1.40
CA VAL A 308 14.72 14.97 -0.22
C VAL A 308 14.67 14.07 1.01
N TRP A 309 14.08 12.88 0.89
CA TRP A 309 14.00 11.92 1.98
C TRP A 309 15.38 11.48 2.48
N THR A 310 16.30 11.13 1.58
CA THR A 310 17.66 10.70 1.95
C THR A 310 18.42 11.79 2.68
N TRP A 311 18.32 13.04 2.21
CA TRP A 311 18.85 14.22 2.89
C TRP A 311 18.20 14.44 4.28
N MET A 312 16.86 14.49 4.35
CA MET A 312 16.13 14.70 5.60
C MET A 312 16.42 13.64 6.66
N LYS A 313 16.60 12.39 6.23
CA LYS A 313 16.91 11.27 7.13
C LYS A 313 18.41 11.09 7.36
N ASN A 314 19.26 11.83 6.66
CA ASN A 314 20.72 11.67 6.60
C ASN A 314 21.11 10.20 6.33
N TYR A 315 20.40 9.53 5.44
CA TYR A 315 20.54 8.09 5.19
C TYR A 315 20.40 7.79 3.71
N ASP A 316 21.45 7.18 3.15
CA ASP A 316 21.44 6.60 1.82
C ASP A 316 21.87 5.12 1.95
N PRO A 317 20.96 4.16 1.71
CA PRO A 317 21.27 2.75 1.91
C PRO A 317 22.36 2.23 0.96
N LEU A 318 22.66 2.90 -0.16
CA LEU A 318 23.68 2.46 -1.10
C LEU A 318 25.10 2.75 -0.56
N THR A 319 25.28 3.87 0.12
CA THR A 319 26.58 4.28 0.70
C THR A 319 26.86 3.64 2.06
N GLU A 320 25.80 3.33 2.82
CA GLU A 320 25.90 2.70 4.15
C GLU A 320 26.36 1.23 4.06
N THR A 321 26.11 0.55 2.94
CA THR A 321 26.67 -0.77 2.64
C THR A 321 28.18 -0.73 2.37
N THR A 322 28.67 0.31 1.70
CA THR A 322 30.08 0.44 1.30
C THR A 322 30.98 0.68 2.52
N ASN A 323 30.56 1.55 3.44
CA ASN A 323 31.33 1.87 4.66
C ASN A 323 31.51 0.69 5.64
N LYS A 324 30.86 -0.46 5.40
CA LYS A 324 30.98 -1.67 6.22
C LYS A 324 31.77 -2.80 5.57
N GLN A 325 32.02 -2.74 4.27
CA GLN A 325 32.92 -3.69 3.63
C GLN A 325 34.39 -3.26 3.79
N GLU A 326 34.63 -2.00 4.13
CA GLU A 326 35.97 -1.41 4.31
C GLU A 326 36.41 -1.23 5.79
N ALA A 327 35.58 -1.64 6.76
CA ALA A 327 35.85 -1.52 8.21
C ALA A 327 35.74 -2.89 8.91
#